data_AF-D8G3B4-F1
#
_entry.id   AF-D8G3B4-F1
#
_cell.length_a   1.000
_cell.length_b   1.000
_cell.length_c   1.000
_cell.angle_alpha   90.00
_cell.angle_beta   90.00
_cell.angle_gamma   90.00
#
_symmetry.space_group_name_H-M   'P 1'
#
loop_
_entity.id
_entity.type
_entity.pdbx_description
1 polymer ?
#
loop_
_entity_poly.entity_id
_entity_poly.type
_entity_poly.pdbx_seq_one_letter_code
_entity_poly.pdbx_strand_id
1 'polypeptide(L)' 'MGLSISYSIVVEKHGDQLTCNSTLGVGTEFAIALPHHSRSRQY' A
#
# COMPACT_ATOMS: atom_id res chain seq x y z
N MET A 1 13.50 -2.94 8.95
CA MET A 1 12.57 -3.33 10.02
C MET A 1 11.19 -2.71 9.86
N GLY A 2 11.03 -1.41 9.57
CA GLY A 2 9.69 -0.82 9.33
C GLY A 2 9.05 -1.24 7.99
N LEU A 3 9.79 -1.12 6.89
CA LEU A 3 9.29 -1.38 5.53
C LEU A 3 8.86 -2.83 5.26
N SER A 4 9.54 -3.81 5.85
CA SER A 4 9.22 -5.24 5.68
C SER A 4 7.89 -5.63 6.35
N ILE A 5 7.58 -5.02 7.51
CA ILE A 5 6.31 -5.24 8.21
C ILE A 5 5.18 -4.53 7.45
N SER A 6 5.41 -3.30 6.97
CA SER A 6 4.45 -2.56 6.16
C SER A 6 4.13 -3.29 4.84
N TYR A 7 5.11 -3.89 4.18
CA TYR A 7 4.90 -4.70 2.97
C TYR A 7 4.04 -5.94 3.26
N SER A 8 4.38 -6.73 4.29
CA SER A 8 3.60 -7.93 4.63
C SER A 8 2.17 -7.61 5.08
N ILE A 9 1.93 -6.49 5.77
CA ILE A 9 0.56 -6.11 6.19
C ILE A 9 -0.30 -5.66 5.02
N VAL A 10 0.25 -4.82 4.13
CA VAL A 10 -0.47 -4.26 2.98
C VAL A 10 -0.63 -5.31 1.88
N VAL A 11 0.48 -5.89 1.41
CA VAL A 11 0.49 -6.73 0.21
C VAL A 11 -0.04 -8.12 0.48
N GLU A 12 0.39 -8.77 1.56
CA GLU A 12 0.07 -10.19 1.79
C GLU A 12 -1.29 -10.38 2.49
N LYS A 13 -1.73 -9.42 3.31
CA LYS A 13 -2.92 -9.60 4.17
C LYS A 13 -4.21 -8.99 3.61
N HIS A 14 -4.11 -7.92 2.80
CA HIS A 14 -5.27 -7.23 2.22
C HIS A 14 -5.40 -7.42 0.69
N GLY A 15 -4.36 -7.96 0.04
CA GLY A 15 -4.32 -8.07 -1.43
C GLY A 15 -3.98 -6.74 -2.12
N ASP A 16 -3.42 -5.80 -1.35
CA ASP A 16 -3.20 -4.42 -1.76
C ASP A 16 -1.84 -4.24 -2.44
N GLN A 17 -1.68 -3.17 -3.21
CA GLN A 17 -0.43 -2.91 -3.93
C GLN A 17 0.37 -1.81 -3.22
N LEU A 18 1.61 -2.14 -2.82
CA LEU A 18 2.61 -1.19 -2.36
C LEU A 18 3.59 -0.92 -3.50
N THR A 19 3.65 0.31 -3.98
CA THR A 19 4.56 0.75 -5.05
C THR A 19 5.64 1.66 -4.48
N CYS A 20 6.88 1.47 -4.93
CA CYS A 20 8.02 2.30 -4.57
C CYS A 20 8.57 2.99 -5.82
N ASN A 21 8.55 4.31 -5.83
CA ASN A 21 9.16 5.14 -6.87
C ASN A 21 10.39 5.82 -6.27
N SER A 22 11.58 5.39 -6.69
CA SER A 22 12.85 5.98 -6.23
C SER A 22 13.63 6.51 -7.42
N THR A 23 14.10 7.75 -7.32
CA THR A 23 14.99 8.35 -8.30
C THR A 23 16.27 8.82 -7.60
N LEU A 24 17.41 8.37 -8.10
CA LEU A 24 18.72 8.64 -7.51
C LEU A 24 18.97 10.15 -7.46
N GLY A 25 19.35 10.66 -6.28
CA GLY A 25 19.62 12.09 -6.06
C GLY A 25 18.38 12.98 -5.95
N VAL A 26 17.16 12.45 -6.14
CA VAL A 26 15.90 13.21 -6.03
C VAL A 26 15.12 12.79 -4.79
N GLY A 27 15.04 11.48 -4.52
CA GLY A 27 14.34 10.95 -3.35
C GLY A 27 13.59 9.67 -3.65
N THR A 28 12.85 9.20 -2.64
CA THR A 28 12.02 7.99 -2.72
C THR A 28 10.62 8.27 -2.21
N GLU A 29 9.63 7.76 -2.93
CA GLU A 29 8.21 7.81 -2.59
C GLU A 29 7.66 6.38 -2.48
N PHE A 30 6.83 6.15 -1.46
CA PHE A 30 6.10 4.91 -1.25
C PHE A 30 4.60 5.20 -1.30
N ALA A 31 3.87 4.51 -2.18
CA ALA A 31 2.43 4.65 -2.30
C ALA A 31 1.74 3.31 -2.01
N ILE A 32 0.64 3.36 -1.24
CA ILE A 32 -0.16 2.20 -0.85
C ILE A 32 -1.56 2.37 -1.44
N ALA A 33 -1.99 1.44 -2.27
CA ALA A 33 -3.34 1.41 -2.82
C ALA A 33 -4.26 0.55 -1.93
N LEU A 34 -5.23 1.17 -1.26
CA LEU A 34 -6.24 0.48 -0.46
C LEU A 34 -7.56 0.36 -1.24
N PRO A 35 -8.23 -0.81 -1.26
CA PRO A 35 -9.50 -1.01 -1.93
C PRO A 35 -10.60 -0.28 -1.15
N HIS A 36 -11.25 0.67 -1.82
CA HIS A 36 -12.39 1.36 -1.25
C HIS A 36 -13.67 0.55 -1.49
N HIS A 37 -13.89 -0.49 -0.68
CA HIS A 37 -15.21 -1.12 -0.61
C HIS A 37 -16.13 -0.24 0.23
N SER A 38 -16.76 0.76 -0.38
CA SER A 38 -17.91 1.41 0.23
C SER A 38 -18.98 0.33 0.42
N ARG A 39 -19.11 -0.22 1.63
CA ARG A 39 -20.19 -1.14 1.96
C ARG A 39 -21.46 -0.30 2.05
N SER A 40 -22.03 0.03 0.89
CA SER A 40 -23.40 0.55 0.83
C SER A 40 -24.26 -0.52 1.49
N ARG A 41 -24.72 -0.24 2.70
CA ARG A 41 -25.70 -1.05 3.40
C ARG A 41 -27.00 -0.90 2.60
N GLN A 42 -27.16 -1.75 1.59
CA GLN A 42 -28.40 -1.87 0.83
C GLN A 42 -29.41 -2.48 1.80
N TYR A 43 -30.52 -1.76 1.98
CA TYR A 43 -31.64 -2.08 2.88
C TYR A 43 -32.47 -3.24 2.32
#